data_AF-F3CEU1-F1
#
_entry.id   AF-F3CEU1-F1
#
_cell.length_a   1.000
_cell.length_b   1.000
_cell.length_c   1.000
_cell.angle_alpha   90.00
_cell.angle_beta   90.00
_cell.angle_gamma   90.00
#
_symmetry.space_group_name_H-M   'P 1'
#
loop_
_entity.id
_entity.type
_entity.pdbx_description
1 polymer ?
#
loop_
_entity_poly.entity_id
_entity_poly.type
_entity_poly.pdbx_seq_one_letter_code
_entity_poly.pdbx_strand_id
1 'polypeptide(L)'
;WWGGGAQSQQLLASGEVAMGQMWNGRVYALQQDGAPVGVSWKQNLVMADFLVVPKGAKNKDAAMKFIANATSAKGQADFSNLSAYAPVNTQSVARLDSTLAPNLPTAHVADQITLDFAYWAKNGAGIATRWNEWLVK
;
A
#
# COMPACT_ATOMS: atom_id res chain seq x y z
N TRP A 1 -15.59 8.31 -1.21
CA TRP A 1 -14.70 7.15 -0.98
C TRP A 1 -14.41 6.51 -2.34
N TRP A 2 -13.37 5.69 -2.46
CA TRP A 2 -13.03 5.00 -3.72
C TRP A 2 -13.07 3.48 -3.52
N GLY A 3 -13.57 2.76 -4.53
CA GLY A 3 -13.72 1.31 -4.55
C GLY A 3 -12.48 0.54 -5.01
N GLY A 4 -11.49 1.24 -5.59
CA GLY A 4 -10.21 0.63 -5.95
C GLY A 4 -9.12 1.67 -6.27
N GLY A 5 -7.87 1.20 -6.33
CA GLY A 5 -6.71 2.07 -6.53
C GLY A 5 -6.69 2.79 -7.89
N ALA A 6 -7.17 2.16 -8.96
CA ALA A 6 -7.27 2.82 -10.26
C ALA A 6 -8.30 3.97 -10.26
N GLN A 7 -9.43 3.77 -9.56
CA GLN A 7 -10.44 4.82 -9.40
C GLN A 7 -9.87 6.00 -8.61
N SER A 8 -9.11 5.76 -7.54
CA SER A 8 -8.52 6.87 -6.77
C SER A 8 -7.51 7.68 -7.61
N GLN A 9 -6.73 7.02 -8.47
CA GLN A 9 -5.84 7.71 -9.42
C GLN A 9 -6.63 8.56 -10.42
N GLN A 10 -7.68 8.00 -11.03
CA GLN A 10 -8.48 8.70 -12.03
C GLN A 10 -9.16 9.94 -11.44
N LEU A 11 -9.72 9.83 -10.24
CA LEU A 11 -10.37 10.95 -9.55
C LEU A 11 -9.41 12.12 -9.37
N LEU A 12 -8.16 11.85 -8.94
CA LEU A 12 -7.16 12.89 -8.75
C LEU A 12 -6.61 13.42 -10.09
N ALA A 13 -6.30 12.53 -11.03
CA ALA A 13 -5.69 12.90 -12.32
C ALA A 13 -6.64 13.70 -13.23
N SER A 14 -7.94 13.41 -13.17
CA SER A 14 -8.97 14.15 -13.90
C SER A 14 -9.30 15.52 -13.29
N GLY A 15 -8.87 15.76 -12.05
CA GLY A 15 -9.27 16.94 -11.28
C GLY A 15 -10.70 16.88 -10.72
N GLU A 16 -11.40 15.74 -10.83
CA GLU A 16 -12.70 15.53 -10.18
C GLU A 16 -12.58 15.69 -8.66
N VAL A 17 -11.44 15.30 -8.09
CA VAL A 17 -11.05 15.67 -6.73
C VAL A 17 -9.69 16.36 -6.74
N ALA A 18 -9.56 17.42 -5.93
CA ALA A 18 -8.29 18.13 -5.76
C ALA A 18 -7.39 17.51 -4.68
N MET A 19 -7.97 16.73 -3.76
CA MET A 19 -7.25 16.04 -2.68
C MET A 19 -8.05 14.85 -2.13
N GLY A 20 -7.37 13.87 -1.52
CA GLY A 20 -8.01 12.75 -0.84
C GLY A 20 -7.01 11.85 -0.13
N GLN A 21 -7.52 10.93 0.70
CA GLN A 21 -6.70 9.84 1.25
C GLN A 21 -6.50 8.77 0.19
N MET A 22 -5.24 8.45 -0.10
CA MET A 22 -4.84 7.54 -1.17
C MET A 22 -3.69 6.64 -0.71
N TRP A 23 -3.51 5.50 -1.37
CA TRP A 23 -2.28 4.73 -1.24
C TRP A 23 -1.12 5.47 -1.89
N ASN A 24 0.02 5.60 -1.20
CA ASN A 24 1.17 6.40 -1.67
C ASN A 24 1.69 5.94 -3.04
N GLY A 25 1.73 4.62 -3.31
CA GLY A 25 2.16 4.09 -4.61
C GLY A 25 1.27 4.52 -5.78
N ARG A 26 -0.01 4.84 -5.53
CA ARG A 26 -0.92 5.37 -6.57
C ARG A 26 -0.59 6.81 -6.93
N VAL A 27 -0.18 7.62 -5.95
CA VAL A 27 0.31 8.98 -6.20
C VAL A 27 1.68 8.94 -6.88
N TYR A 28 2.56 8.04 -6.45
CA TYR A 28 3.87 7.83 -7.10
C TYR A 28 3.73 7.49 -8.58
N ALA A 29 2.85 6.55 -8.94
CA ALA A 29 2.59 6.22 -10.34
C ALA A 29 2.10 7.43 -11.16
N LEU A 30 1.21 8.26 -10.60
CA LEU A 30 0.79 9.51 -11.26
C LEU A 30 1.96 10.49 -11.45
N GLN A 31 2.88 10.57 -10.49
CA GLN A 31 4.09 11.40 -10.62
C GLN A 31 5.02 10.86 -11.71
N GLN A 32 5.16 9.53 -11.84
CA GLN A 32 5.91 8.92 -12.95
C GLN A 32 5.29 9.21 -14.31
N ASP A 33 3.95 9.33 -14.38
CA ASP A 33 3.22 9.74 -15.57
C ASP A 33 3.25 11.26 -15.81
N GLY A 34 3.94 12.03 -14.97
CA GLY A 34 4.11 13.48 -15.09
C GLY A 34 2.94 14.32 -14.58
N ALA A 35 1.98 13.71 -13.86
CA ALA A 35 0.88 14.45 -13.26
C ALA A 35 1.40 15.41 -12.16
N PRO A 36 0.87 16.65 -12.06
CA PRO A 36 1.32 17.64 -11.09
C PRO A 36 0.70 17.40 -9.70
N VAL A 37 0.98 16.24 -9.11
CA VAL A 37 0.42 15.78 -7.83
C VAL A 37 1.49 15.60 -6.76
N GLY A 38 1.11 15.77 -5.49
CA GLY A 38 2.00 15.62 -4.34
C GLY A 38 1.37 14.82 -3.21
N VAL A 39 2.20 14.46 -2.23
CA VAL A 39 1.77 13.73 -1.02
C VAL A 39 2.14 14.56 0.21
N SER A 40 1.16 14.80 1.08
CA SER A 40 1.42 15.19 2.46
C SER A 40 1.59 13.92 3.31
N TRP A 41 2.75 13.79 3.96
CA TRP A 41 3.06 12.63 4.82
C TRP A 41 2.67 12.84 6.29
N LYS A 42 2.17 14.02 6.64
CA LYS A 42 1.72 14.34 7.99
C LYS A 42 0.59 13.38 8.40
N GLN A 43 0.77 12.66 9.52
CA GLN A 43 -0.20 11.68 10.01
C GLN A 43 -0.52 10.57 9.00
N ASN A 44 0.47 10.18 8.18
CA ASN A 44 0.29 9.09 7.22
C ASN A 44 -0.06 7.79 7.96
N LEU A 45 -1.06 7.07 7.44
CA LEU A 45 -1.48 5.78 7.96
C LEU A 45 -0.67 4.68 7.27
N VAL A 46 0.08 3.90 8.04
CA VAL A 46 0.82 2.77 7.50
C VAL A 46 0.13 1.46 7.83
N MET A 47 -0.02 0.67 6.77
CA MET A 47 -0.51 -0.69 6.79
C MET A 47 0.35 -1.57 5.88
N ALA A 48 0.15 -2.87 5.94
CA ALA A 48 0.80 -3.86 5.12
C ALA A 48 -0.23 -4.87 4.63
N ASP A 49 -0.03 -5.37 3.42
CA ASP A 49 -0.75 -6.52 2.90
C ASP A 49 -0.03 -7.82 3.25
N PHE A 50 -0.79 -8.91 3.28
CA PHE A 50 -0.29 -10.23 3.65
C PHE A 50 -0.41 -11.20 2.49
N LEU A 51 0.69 -11.86 2.14
CA LEU A 51 0.63 -13.04 1.29
C LEU A 51 0.18 -14.24 2.12
N VAL A 52 -0.91 -14.87 1.70
CA VAL A 52 -1.51 -16.02 2.41
C VAL A 52 -1.72 -17.19 1.45
N VAL A 53 -1.67 -18.42 1.99
CA VAL A 53 -2.03 -19.64 1.25
C VAL A 53 -3.37 -20.15 1.78
N PRO A 54 -4.47 -20.05 1.01
CA PRO A 54 -5.77 -20.57 1.42
C PRO A 54 -5.71 -22.06 1.78
N LYS A 55 -6.42 -22.47 2.82
CA LYS A 55 -6.50 -23.87 3.23
C LYS A 55 -7.10 -24.70 2.09
N GLY A 56 -6.43 -25.80 1.72
CA GLY A 56 -6.83 -26.66 0.61
C GLY A 56 -6.32 -26.21 -0.77
N ALA A 57 -5.41 -25.23 -0.84
CA ALA A 57 -4.79 -24.83 -2.10
C ALA A 57 -4.11 -26.03 -2.80
N LYS A 58 -4.49 -26.27 -4.06
CA LYS A 58 -3.99 -27.39 -4.88
C LYS A 58 -2.48 -27.32 -5.14
N ASN A 59 -1.92 -26.12 -5.14
CA ASN A 59 -0.52 -25.83 -5.50
C ASN A 59 0.30 -25.36 -4.30
N LYS A 60 0.13 -25.98 -3.13
CA LYS A 60 0.75 -25.54 -1.87
C LYS A 60 2.27 -25.31 -1.99
N ASP A 61 3.00 -26.26 -2.54
CA ASP A 61 4.46 -26.18 -2.63
C ASP A 61 4.93 -25.05 -3.55
N ALA A 62 4.24 -24.85 -4.68
CA ALA A 62 4.51 -23.74 -5.57
C ALA A 62 4.17 -22.39 -4.93
N ALA A 63 3.06 -22.31 -4.16
CA ALA A 63 2.69 -21.12 -3.42
C ALA A 63 3.75 -20.74 -2.37
N MET A 64 4.29 -21.73 -1.64
CA MET A 64 5.37 -21.46 -0.68
C MET A 64 6.66 -20.99 -1.36
N LYS A 65 7.02 -21.56 -2.51
CA LYS A 65 8.16 -21.09 -3.32
C LYS A 65 7.94 -19.67 -3.84
N PHE A 66 6.72 -19.35 -4.26
CA PHE A 66 6.35 -18.01 -4.68
C PHE A 66 6.51 -17.00 -3.54
N ILE A 67 5.97 -17.30 -2.35
CA ILE A 67 6.11 -16.42 -1.18
C ILE A 67 7.59 -16.18 -0.87
N ALA A 68 8.40 -17.25 -0.81
CA ALA A 68 9.84 -17.13 -0.57
C ALA A 68 10.54 -16.22 -1.59
N ASN A 69 10.17 -16.31 -2.88
CA ASN A 69 10.70 -15.44 -3.92
C ASN A 69 10.20 -13.99 -3.79
N ALA A 70 8.90 -13.80 -3.60
CA ALA A 70 8.25 -12.49 -3.51
C ALA A 70 8.71 -11.70 -2.27
N THR A 71 9.05 -12.38 -1.17
CA THR A 71 9.58 -11.76 0.06
C THR A 71 11.11 -11.81 0.15
N SER A 72 11.80 -12.28 -0.88
CA SER A 72 13.27 -12.24 -0.94
C SER A 72 13.76 -10.79 -1.02
N ALA A 73 15.03 -10.55 -0.65
CA ALA A 73 15.62 -9.21 -0.69
C ALA A 73 15.57 -8.58 -2.10
N LYS A 74 15.79 -9.40 -3.14
CA LYS A 74 15.69 -8.93 -4.53
C LYS A 74 14.22 -8.70 -4.92
N GLY A 75 13.33 -9.66 -4.65
CA GLY A 75 11.92 -9.55 -5.04
C GLY A 75 11.23 -8.35 -4.39
N GLN A 76 11.51 -8.08 -3.12
CA GLN A 76 11.01 -6.90 -2.41
C GLN A 76 11.63 -5.61 -2.94
N ALA A 77 12.93 -5.56 -3.21
CA ALA A 77 13.56 -4.38 -3.80
C ALA A 77 13.00 -4.06 -5.19
N ASP A 78 12.89 -5.06 -6.07
CA ASP A 78 12.31 -4.89 -7.40
C ASP A 78 10.87 -4.35 -7.30
N PHE A 79 10.06 -4.93 -6.41
CA PHE A 79 8.68 -4.47 -6.17
C PHE A 79 8.62 -3.04 -5.64
N SER A 80 9.48 -2.69 -4.68
CA SER A 80 9.55 -1.34 -4.11
C SER A 80 9.97 -0.29 -5.13
N ASN A 81 11.00 -0.56 -5.94
CA ASN A 81 11.45 0.36 -6.99
C ASN A 81 10.35 0.64 -8.02
N LEU A 82 9.50 -0.35 -8.33
CA LEU A 82 8.39 -0.19 -9.26
C LEU A 82 7.15 0.52 -8.68
N SER A 83 6.94 0.44 -7.36
CA SER A 83 5.66 0.81 -6.74
C SER A 83 5.74 1.92 -5.70
N ALA A 84 6.94 2.25 -5.22
CA ALA A 84 7.18 3.05 -4.03
C ALA A 84 6.46 2.54 -2.75
N TYR A 85 6.11 1.26 -2.69
CA TYR A 85 5.78 0.62 -1.41
C TYR A 85 7.06 0.18 -0.70
N ALA A 86 7.13 0.39 0.60
CA ALA A 86 8.31 0.02 1.38
C ALA A 86 8.50 -1.51 1.40
N PRO A 87 9.74 -2.00 1.26
CA PRO A 87 9.99 -3.43 1.28
C PRO A 87 9.80 -3.99 2.70
N VAL A 88 9.27 -5.21 2.82
CA VAL A 88 9.11 -5.90 4.11
C VAL A 88 10.31 -6.78 4.48
N ASN A 89 11.33 -6.85 3.62
CA ASN A 89 12.59 -7.53 3.88
C ASN A 89 13.70 -6.51 4.11
N THR A 90 14.32 -6.52 5.29
CA THR A 90 15.34 -5.55 5.72
C THR A 90 16.60 -5.54 4.85
N GLN A 91 16.92 -6.67 4.19
CA GLN A 91 18.06 -6.76 3.27
C GLN A 91 17.79 -6.14 1.89
N SER A 92 16.56 -5.68 1.63
CA SER A 92 16.18 -5.04 0.37
C SER A 92 16.63 -3.59 0.29
N VAL A 93 16.83 -2.91 1.43
CA VAL A 93 17.07 -1.46 1.50
C VAL A 93 18.30 -1.05 0.70
N ALA A 94 19.38 -1.84 0.75
CA ALA A 94 20.61 -1.58 0.01
C ALA A 94 20.47 -1.74 -1.52
N ARG A 95 19.31 -2.22 -2.00
CA ARG A 95 19.01 -2.46 -3.42
C ARG A 95 17.97 -1.48 -3.98
N LEU A 96 17.50 -0.53 -3.18
CA LEU A 96 16.53 0.46 -3.62
C LEU A 96 17.22 1.53 -4.46
N ASP A 97 16.51 2.07 -5.44
CA ASP A 97 16.99 3.24 -6.18
C ASP A 97 17.19 4.42 -5.22
N SER A 98 18.31 5.13 -5.38
CA SER A 98 18.72 6.19 -4.45
C SER A 98 17.72 7.36 -4.38
N THR A 99 16.88 7.51 -5.40
CA THR A 99 15.84 8.53 -5.51
C THR A 99 14.49 8.10 -4.96
N LEU A 100 14.34 6.83 -4.55
CA LEU A 100 13.04 6.29 -4.14
C LEU A 100 12.63 6.74 -2.73
N ALA A 101 13.61 6.95 -1.85
CA ALA A 101 13.38 7.20 -0.42
C ALA A 101 12.30 8.25 -0.09
N PRO A 102 12.21 9.42 -0.76
CA PRO A 102 11.18 10.41 -0.49
C PRO A 102 9.73 9.91 -0.72
N ASN A 103 9.56 8.86 -1.53
CA ASN A 103 8.25 8.28 -1.87
C ASN A 103 7.87 7.08 -0.98
N LEU A 104 8.79 6.62 -0.12
CA LEU A 104 8.57 5.49 0.78
C LEU A 104 8.08 5.96 2.16
N PRO A 105 7.10 5.28 2.77
CA PRO A 105 6.66 5.59 4.14
C PRO A 105 7.79 5.51 5.18
N THR A 106 8.81 4.67 4.94
CA THR A 106 9.96 4.52 5.85
C THR A 106 10.83 5.77 5.99
N ALA A 107 10.71 6.74 5.08
CA ALA A 107 11.39 8.03 5.22
C ALA A 107 10.59 9.03 6.09
N HIS A 108 9.34 8.70 6.44
CA HIS A 108 8.38 9.61 7.08
C HIS A 108 7.83 9.08 8.41
N VAL A 109 8.67 8.33 9.14
CA VAL A 109 8.28 7.62 10.37
C VAL A 109 7.92 8.54 11.54
N ALA A 110 8.41 9.78 11.55
CA ALA A 110 8.22 10.71 12.68
C ALA A 110 6.75 11.12 12.87
N ASP A 111 6.00 11.26 11.78
CA ASP A 111 4.58 11.65 11.78
C ASP A 111 3.65 10.47 11.48
N GLN A 112 4.19 9.25 11.39
CA GLN A 112 3.45 8.07 10.96
C GLN A 112 2.54 7.54 12.06
N ILE A 113 1.34 7.10 11.66
CA ILE A 113 0.42 6.34 12.51
C ILE A 113 0.36 4.91 11.99
N THR A 114 0.80 3.96 12.80
CA THR A 114 0.70 2.53 12.47
C THR A 114 -0.70 2.04 12.82
N LEU A 115 -1.39 1.40 11.87
CA LEU A 115 -2.71 0.85 12.14
C LEU A 115 -2.63 -0.36 13.08
N ASP A 116 -3.57 -0.45 14.02
CA ASP A 116 -3.71 -1.60 14.91
C ASP A 116 -4.45 -2.74 14.19
N PHE A 117 -3.69 -3.66 13.60
CA PHE A 117 -4.24 -4.82 12.90
C PHE A 117 -5.04 -5.74 13.82
N ALA A 118 -4.72 -5.85 15.11
CA ALA A 118 -5.45 -6.70 16.04
C ALA A 118 -6.84 -6.12 16.36
N TYR A 119 -6.91 -4.80 16.54
CA TYR A 119 -8.18 -4.09 16.68
C TYR A 119 -9.05 -4.27 15.44
N TRP A 120 -8.48 -4.07 14.24
CA TRP A 120 -9.20 -4.24 12.98
C TRP A 120 -9.61 -5.70 12.73
N ALA A 121 -8.79 -6.68 13.06
CA ALA A 121 -9.15 -8.09 12.95
C ALA A 121 -10.32 -8.45 13.88
N LYS A 122 -10.33 -7.92 15.11
CA LYS A 122 -11.38 -8.18 16.10
C LYS A 122 -12.70 -7.47 15.75
N ASN A 123 -12.64 -6.22 15.30
CA ASN A 123 -13.83 -5.35 15.18
C ASN A 123 -14.26 -5.08 13.72
N GLY A 124 -13.44 -5.45 12.73
CA GLY A 124 -13.58 -5.04 11.34
C GLY A 124 -14.91 -5.41 10.71
N ALA A 125 -15.44 -6.60 10.99
CA ALA A 125 -16.76 -7.01 10.49
C ALA A 125 -17.89 -6.08 10.97
N GLY A 126 -17.91 -5.75 12.26
CA GLY A 126 -18.91 -4.83 12.82
C GLY A 126 -18.73 -3.39 12.32
N ILE A 127 -17.48 -2.94 12.16
CA ILE A 127 -17.18 -1.63 11.57
C ILE A 127 -17.66 -1.57 10.13
N ALA A 128 -17.42 -2.62 9.33
CA ALA A 128 -17.83 -2.69 7.92
C ALA A 128 -19.36 -2.61 7.77
N THR A 129 -20.12 -3.32 8.63
CA THR A 129 -21.59 -3.20 8.63
C THR A 129 -22.04 -1.76 8.87
N ARG A 130 -21.53 -1.13 9.94
CA ARG A 130 -21.88 0.27 10.28
C ARG A 130 -21.45 1.26 9.20
N TRP A 131 -20.31 1.02 8.56
CA TRP A 131 -19.81 1.82 7.45
C TRP A 131 -20.76 1.75 6.24
N ASN A 132 -21.19 0.55 5.86
CA ASN A 132 -22.11 0.36 4.73
C ASN A 132 -23.49 0.98 5.01
N GLU A 133 -23.99 0.87 6.24
CA GLU A 133 -25.24 1.54 6.66
C GLU A 133 -25.12 3.07 6.61
N TRP A 134 -23.94 3.62 6.90
CA TRP A 134 -23.68 5.06 6.81
C TRP A 134 -23.58 5.53 5.36
N LEU A 135 -22.96 4.75 4.46
CA LEU A 135 -22.75 5.14 3.06
C LEU A 135 -24.03 5.37 2.25
N VAL A 136 -25.13 4.71 2.62
CA VAL A 136 -26.42 4.76 1.91
C VAL A 136 -27.41 5.74 2.54
N LYS A 137 -27.00 6.45 3.60
CA LYS A 137 -27.76 7.56 4.19
C LYS A 137 -27.36 8.88 3.55
#